data_AF-A0A859FKR1-F1
#
_entry.id   AF-A0A859FKR1-F1
#
_cell.length_a   1.000
_cell.length_b   1.000
_cell.length_c   1.000
_cell.angle_alpha   90.00
_cell.angle_beta   90.00
_cell.angle_gamma   90.00
#
_symmetry.space_group_name_H-M   'P 1'
#
loop_
_entity.id
_entity.type
_entity.pdbx_description
1 polymer ?
#
loop_
_entity_poly.entity_id
_entity_poly.type
_entity_poly.pdbx_seq_one_letter_code
_entity_poly.pdbx_strand_id
1 'polypeptide(L)'
;MSLTIIRYLLNTITGTVVLFMSLWMSGPGIAETDEPTYRLYFMLGFVLWAIGAFLQIKPSMRKVGVILTLIPFLFWVVFMAMAVYS
;
A
#
# COMPACT_ATOMS: atom_id res chain seq x y z
N MET A 1 -21.12 14.79 3.04
CA MET A 1 -19.69 14.78 2.63
C MET A 1 -19.64 14.51 1.12
N SER A 2 -18.84 15.23 0.34
CA SER A 2 -18.78 15.00 -1.12
C SER A 2 -18.01 13.72 -1.46
N LEU A 3 -18.39 13.04 -2.56
CA LEU A 3 -17.70 11.83 -3.03
C LEU A 3 -16.20 12.05 -3.27
N THR A 4 -15.82 13.28 -3.63
CA THR A 4 -14.43 13.69 -3.79
C THR A 4 -13.67 13.64 -2.46
N ILE A 5 -14.26 14.16 -1.38
CA ILE A 5 -13.63 14.16 -0.04
C ILE A 5 -13.46 12.72 0.45
N ILE A 6 -14.49 11.88 0.30
CA ILE A 6 -14.44 10.47 0.70
C ILE A 6 -13.28 9.76 -0.01
N ARG A 7 -13.10 9.98 -1.31
CA ARG A 7 -12.01 9.37 -2.08
C ARG A 7 -10.63 9.80 -1.57
N TYR A 8 -10.44 11.09 -1.29
CA TYR A 8 -9.17 11.55 -0.74
C TYR A 8 -8.89 10.96 0.63
N LEU A 9 -9.90 10.88 1.52
CA LEU A 9 -9.78 10.21 2.81
C LEU A 9 -9.40 8.74 2.66
N LEU A 10 -10.07 8.01 1.77
CA LEU A 10 -9.78 6.59 1.51
C LEU A 10 -8.37 6.40 0.94
N ASN A 11 -7.92 7.25 0.02
CA ASN A 11 -6.54 7.21 -0.46
C ASN A 11 -5.55 7.52 0.66
N THR A 12 -5.80 8.51 1.51
CA THR A 12 -4.91 8.79 2.64
C THR A 12 -4.80 7.59 3.59
N ILE A 13 -5.93 6.95 3.93
CA ILE A 13 -5.95 5.78 4.81
C ILE A 13 -5.22 4.59 4.16
N THR A 14 -5.61 4.22 2.94
CA THR A 14 -5.01 3.07 2.23
C THR A 14 -3.53 3.30 1.92
N GLY A 15 -3.15 4.50 1.52
CA GLY A 15 -1.76 4.86 1.25
C GLY A 15 -0.88 4.84 2.49
N THR A 16 -1.41 5.31 3.62
CA THR A 16 -0.71 5.22 4.91
C THR A 16 -0.45 3.77 5.28
N VAL A 17 -1.47 2.90 5.19
CA VAL A 17 -1.32 1.46 5.48
C VAL A 17 -0.29 0.81 4.55
N VAL A 18 -0.43 1.02 3.23
CA VAL A 18 0.48 0.42 2.25
C VAL A 18 1.92 0.91 2.47
N LEU A 19 2.13 2.20 2.72
CA LEU A 19 3.45 2.77 2.96
C LEU A 19 4.10 2.16 4.21
N PHE A 20 3.40 2.17 5.35
CA PHE A 20 3.95 1.64 6.60
C PHE A 20 4.29 0.15 6.48
N MET A 21 3.40 -0.66 5.90
CA MET A 21 3.64 -2.09 5.73
C MET A 21 4.79 -2.37 4.77
N SER A 22 4.85 -1.63 3.66
CA SER A 22 5.96 -1.76 2.71
C SER A 22 7.29 -1.43 3.40
N LEU A 23 7.36 -0.34 4.18
CA LEU A 23 8.58 0.08 4.88
C LEU A 23 9.00 -0.95 5.92
N TRP A 24 8.05 -1.40 6.72
CA TRP A 24 8.25 -2.41 7.75
C TRP A 24 8.88 -3.69 7.18
N MET A 25 8.38 -4.16 6.04
CA MET A 25 8.84 -5.40 5.42
C MET A 25 10.13 -5.25 4.62
N SER A 26 10.41 -4.03 4.13
CA SER A 26 11.64 -3.72 3.39
C SER A 26 12.87 -3.53 4.27
N GLY A 27 12.70 -3.11 5.53
CA GLY A 27 13.80 -2.94 6.47
C GLY A 27 14.31 -4.26 7.04
N PRO A 28 15.58 -4.30 7.50
CA PRO A 28 16.04 -5.37 8.38
C PRO A 28 15.18 -5.36 9.65
N GLY A 29 14.75 -6.54 10.11
CA GLY A 29 14.04 -6.63 11.38
C GLY A 29 14.90 -6.00 12.48
N ILE A 30 14.29 -5.15 13.31
CA ILE A 30 14.98 -4.28 14.29
C ILE A 30 15.83 -5.09 15.29
N ALA A 31 15.73 -6.43 15.31
CA ALA A 31 16.31 -7.30 16.33
C ALA A 31 17.17 -8.49 15.84
N GLU A 32 17.36 -8.77 14.54
CA GLU A 32 17.73 -10.17 14.16
C GLU A 32 18.99 -10.42 13.29
N THR A 33 19.75 -9.44 12.78
CA THR A 33 20.90 -9.78 11.91
C THR A 33 22.08 -8.81 11.99
N ASP A 34 23.31 -9.35 12.10
CA ASP A 34 24.58 -8.61 11.98
C ASP A 34 24.81 -8.08 10.55
N GLU A 35 24.14 -8.67 9.55
CA GLU A 35 24.13 -8.21 8.16
C GLU A 35 22.73 -7.70 7.76
N PRO A 36 22.54 -6.39 7.56
CA PRO A 36 21.25 -5.83 7.19
C PRO A 36 20.84 -6.28 5.78
N THR A 37 19.88 -7.20 5.70
CA THR A 37 19.30 -7.61 4.42
C THR A 37 18.07 -6.76 4.10
N TYR A 38 18.17 -5.91 3.08
CA TYR A 38 17.05 -5.09 2.62
C TYR A 38 16.20 -5.83 1.60
N ARG A 39 14.88 -5.81 1.81
CA ARG A 39 13.89 -6.46 0.92
C ARG A 39 13.06 -5.42 0.18
N LEU A 40 13.73 -4.65 -0.67
CA LEU A 40 13.13 -3.50 -1.37
C LEU A 40 11.96 -3.87 -2.30
N TYR A 41 11.82 -5.14 -2.70
CA TYR A 41 10.69 -5.58 -3.51
C TYR A 41 9.32 -5.35 -2.82
N PHE A 42 9.27 -5.24 -1.49
CA PHE A 42 8.04 -4.85 -0.78
C PHE A 42 7.62 -3.39 -1.06
N MET A 43 8.54 -2.50 -1.46
CA MET A 43 8.22 -1.14 -1.92
C MET A 43 7.40 -1.13 -3.22
N LEU A 44 7.41 -2.21 -4.01
CA LEU A 44 6.63 -2.28 -5.24
C LEU A 44 5.13 -2.12 -4.97
N GLY A 45 4.66 -2.57 -3.81
CA GLY A 45 3.27 -2.35 -3.37
C GLY A 45 2.95 -0.86 -3.20
N PHE A 46 3.86 -0.09 -2.60
CA PHE A 46 3.72 1.35 -2.47
C PHE A 46 3.82 2.08 -3.82
N VAL A 47 4.74 1.68 -4.69
CA VAL A 47 4.85 2.25 -6.05
C VAL A 47 3.56 2.02 -6.84
N LEU A 48 3.02 0.80 -6.81
CA LEU A 48 1.77 0.45 -7.48
C LEU A 48 0.60 1.28 -6.92
N TRP A 49 0.54 1.43 -5.59
CA TRP A 49 -0.46 2.26 -4.94
C TRP A 49 -0.35 3.73 -5.38
N ALA A 50 0.87 4.29 -5.42
CA ALA A 50 1.10 5.67 -5.83
C ALA A 50 0.66 5.90 -7.28
N ILE A 51 1.01 5.00 -8.21
CA ILE A 51 0.55 5.04 -9.61
C ILE A 51 -0.99 5.03 -9.66
N GLY A 52 -1.63 4.14 -8.89
CA GLY A 52 -3.08 4.09 -8.78
C GLY A 52 -3.68 5.42 -8.30
N ALA A 53 -3.12 6.00 -7.23
CA ALA A 53 -3.57 7.27 -6.68
C ALA A 53 -3.43 8.43 -7.68
N PHE A 54 -2.31 8.50 -8.41
CA PHE A 54 -2.12 9.49 -9.48
C PHE A 54 -3.12 9.32 -10.62
N LEU A 55 -3.42 8.08 -11.03
CA LEU A 55 -4.39 7.81 -12.10
C LEU A 55 -5.82 8.22 -11.72
N GLN A 56 -6.17 8.27 -10.43
CA GLN A 56 -7.50 8.70 -9.99
C GLN A 56 -7.81 10.19 -10.24
N ILE A 57 -6.78 11.01 -10.46
CA ILE A 57 -6.92 12.44 -10.78
C ILE A 57 -7.62 12.61 -12.14
N LYS A 58 -7.24 11.79 -13.13
CA LYS A 58 -7.82 11.83 -14.47
C LYS A 58 -9.18 11.10 -14.49
N PRO A 59 -10.30 11.77 -14.82
CA PRO A 59 -11.63 11.16 -14.78
C PRO A 59 -11.77 9.88 -15.61
N SER A 60 -11.13 9.82 -16.78
CA SER A 60 -11.17 8.64 -17.66
C SER A 60 -10.43 7.42 -17.09
N MET A 61 -9.40 7.63 -16.27
CA MET A 61 -8.57 6.58 -15.67
C MET A 61 -9.00 6.24 -14.25
N ARG A 62 -10.02 6.92 -13.72
CA ARG A 62 -10.36 6.86 -12.30
C ARG A 62 -10.65 5.44 -11.81
N LYS A 63 -11.40 4.66 -12.57
CA LYS A 63 -11.72 3.26 -12.22
C LYS A 63 -10.45 2.41 -12.16
N VAL A 64 -9.55 2.58 -13.12
CA VAL A 64 -8.25 1.89 -13.16
C VAL A 64 -7.42 2.29 -11.94
N GLY A 65 -7.36 3.58 -11.62
CA GLY A 65 -6.65 4.07 -10.44
C GLY A 65 -7.19 3.49 -9.13
N VAL A 66 -8.50 3.35 -8.98
CA VAL A 66 -9.12 2.70 -7.81
C VAL A 66 -8.72 1.23 -7.70
N ILE A 67 -8.76 0.49 -8.81
CA ILE A 67 -8.35 -0.92 -8.84
C ILE A 67 -6.87 -1.05 -8.44
N LEU A 68 -5.99 -0.22 -9.00
CA LEU A 68 -4.55 -0.27 -8.71
C LEU A 68 -4.22 0.12 -7.27
N THR A 69 -4.98 1.04 -6.64
CA THR A 69 -4.81 1.32 -5.20
C THR A 69 -5.32 0.19 -4.31
N LEU A 70 -6.34 -0.56 -4.75
CA LEU A 70 -6.92 -1.65 -3.95
C LEU A 70 -6.03 -2.89 -3.92
N ILE A 71 -5.33 -3.21 -5.02
CA ILE A 71 -4.46 -4.40 -5.10
C ILE A 71 -3.42 -4.46 -3.96
N PRO A 72 -2.52 -3.46 -3.80
CA PRO A 72 -1.51 -3.51 -2.74
C PRO A 72 -2.13 -3.37 -1.33
N PHE A 73 -3.26 -2.69 -1.20
CA PHE A 73 -3.97 -2.60 0.08
C PHE A 73 -4.52 -3.97 0.51
N LEU A 74 -5.23 -4.67 -0.38
CA LEU A 74 -5.77 -6.00 -0.12
C LEU A 74 -4.67 -7.04 0.11
N PHE A 75 -3.56 -6.94 -0.63
CA PHE A 75 -2.38 -7.76 -0.39
C PHE A 75 -1.93 -7.67 1.08
N TRP A 76 -1.77 -6.46 1.61
CA TRP A 76 -1.37 -6.28 3.01
C TRP A 76 -2.43 -6.72 4.01
N VAL A 77 -3.71 -6.46 3.76
CA VAL A 77 -4.81 -6.92 4.63
C VAL A 77 -4.83 -8.44 4.72
N VAL A 78 -4.73 -9.15 3.59
CA VAL A 78 -4.73 -10.61 3.56
C VAL A 78 -3.46 -11.18 4.19
N PHE A 79 -2.29 -10.60 3.89
CA PHE A 79 -1.02 -11.01 4.47
C PHE A 79 -1.04 -10.90 6.01
N MET A 80 -1.54 -9.78 6.54
CA MET A 80 -1.66 -9.57 7.99
C MET A 80 -2.70 -10.49 8.61
N ALA A 81 -3.85 -10.70 7.97
CA ALA A 81 -4.83 -11.65 8.46
C ALA A 81 -4.24 -13.06 8.56
N MET A 82 -3.53 -13.51 7.52
CA MET A 82 -2.85 -14.82 7.55
C MET A 82 -1.82 -14.89 8.66
N ALA A 83 -0.99 -13.85 8.85
CA ALA A 83 0.02 -13.82 9.91
C ALA A 83 -0.56 -13.84 11.34
N VAL A 84 -1.79 -13.39 11.53
CA VAL A 84 -2.46 -13.40 12.85
C VAL A 84 -3.13 -14.75 13.14
N TYR A 85 -3.61 -15.46 12.11
CA TYR A 85 -4.30 -16.74 12.26
C TYR A 85 -3.41 -17.98 12.05
N SER A 86 -2.15 -17.78 11.63
CA SER A 86 -1.11 -18.82 11.53
C SER A 86 -0.36 -18.98 12.84
#